data_AF-A0A497G7E7-F1
#
_entry.id   AF-A0A497G7E7-F1
#
_cell.length_a   1.000
_cell.length_b   1.000
_cell.length_c   1.000
_cell.angle_alpha   90.00
_cell.angle_beta   90.00
_cell.angle_gamma   90.00
#
_symmetry.space_group_name_H-M   'P 1'
#
loop_
_entity.id
_entity.type
_entity.pdbx_description
1 polymer ?
#
loop_
_entity_poly.entity_id
_entity_poly.type
_entity_poly.pdbx_seq_one_letter_code
_entity_poly.pdbx_strand_id
1 'polypeptide(L)'
;MKGRVWRYEVGRLIYKPGSKPYVFHLVLDSDALSTPGVLGRVAGAFARRGVSILQLKVSAAEPLRLIVIADMRGREGIVGE
;
A
#
# COMPACT_ATOMS: atom_id res chain seq x y z
N MET A 1 -13.32 4.81 26.94
CA MET A 1 -12.27 5.85 26.78
C MET A 1 -12.26 6.30 25.32
N LYS A 2 -12.61 7.56 25.01
CA LYS A 2 -12.47 8.10 23.64
C LYS A 2 -11.01 8.47 23.41
N GLY A 3 -10.26 7.59 22.75
CA GLY A 3 -8.86 7.87 22.38
C GLY A 3 -8.77 9.00 21.35
N ARG A 4 -7.97 10.03 21.64
CA ARG A 4 -7.57 11.03 20.64
C ARG A 4 -6.79 10.31 19.53
N VAL A 5 -7.36 10.27 18.33
CA VAL A 5 -6.65 9.83 17.13
C VAL A 5 -5.75 11.00 16.69
N TRP A 6 -4.46 10.91 16.99
CA TRP A 6 -3.48 11.83 16.42
C TRP A 6 -3.43 11.61 14.89
N ARG A 7 -3.47 12.68 14.08
CA ARG A 7 -3.24 12.59 12.63
C ARG A 7 -1.81 12.10 12.41
N TYR A 8 -1.67 10.79 12.20
CA TYR A 8 -0.39 10.15 11.91
C TYR A 8 0.03 10.50 10.47
N GLU A 9 0.70 11.64 10.28
CA GLU A 9 1.13 12.13 8.96
C GLU A 9 2.61 11.87 8.65
N VAL A 10 3.43 11.59 9.68
CA VAL A 10 4.89 11.45 9.59
C VAL A 10 5.33 10.24 8.73
N GLY A 11 4.44 9.28 8.47
CA GLY A 11 4.77 8.07 7.73
C GLY A 11 4.62 8.13 6.20
N ARG A 12 4.11 9.22 5.60
CA ARG A 12 3.66 9.23 4.19
C ARG A 12 4.57 9.98 3.22
N LEU A 13 5.69 10.53 3.68
CA LEU A 13 6.63 11.21 2.78
C LEU A 13 7.51 10.18 2.07
N ILE A 14 7.34 10.06 0.75
CA ILE A 14 8.28 9.34 -0.11
C ILE A 14 8.95 10.35 -1.04
N TYR A 15 10.27 10.44 -0.94
CA TYR A 15 11.08 11.16 -1.90
C TYR A 15 12.09 10.22 -2.53
N LYS A 16 11.87 9.90 -3.80
CA LYS A 16 12.83 9.22 -4.66
C LYS A 16 12.95 10.02 -5.96
N PRO A 17 14.08 10.69 -6.22
CA PRO A 17 14.28 11.47 -7.44
C PRO A 17 13.94 10.67 -8.70
N GLY A 18 13.19 11.29 -9.61
CA GLY A 18 12.78 10.64 -10.85
C GLY A 18 11.73 9.53 -10.71
N SER A 19 11.13 9.33 -9.53
CA SER A 19 9.94 8.49 -9.39
C SER A 19 8.65 9.31 -9.45
N LYS A 20 7.53 8.65 -9.72
CA LYS A 20 6.20 9.25 -9.55
C LYS A 20 5.38 8.37 -8.61
N PRO A 21 5.45 8.61 -7.28
CA PRO A 21 4.82 7.76 -6.29
C PRO A 21 3.30 7.91 -6.31
N TYR A 22 2.60 6.78 -6.38
CA TYR A 22 1.16 6.68 -6.15
C TYR A 22 0.90 5.84 -4.91
N VAL A 23 -0.17 6.19 -4.19
CA VAL A 23 -0.56 5.53 -2.94
C VAL A 23 -1.82 4.70 -3.17
N PHE A 24 -1.72 3.40 -2.98
CA PHE A 24 -2.82 2.45 -3.03
C PHE A 24 -3.24 2.09 -1.60
N HIS A 25 -4.48 2.37 -1.26
CA HIS A 25 -5.09 1.97 0.01
C HIS A 25 -5.94 0.73 -0.19
N LEU A 26 -5.49 -0.40 0.34
CA LEU A 26 -6.23 -1.65 0.32
C LEU A 26 -6.83 -1.88 1.71
N VAL A 27 -8.13 -2.10 1.75
CA VAL A 27 -8.85 -2.61 2.91
C VAL A 27 -9.00 -4.11 2.67
N LEU A 28 -8.51 -4.92 3.61
CA LEU A 28 -8.59 -6.37 3.52
C LEU A 28 -9.71 -6.87 4.42
N ASP A 29 -10.36 -7.94 3.98
CA ASP A 29 -11.31 -8.69 4.81
C ASP A 29 -10.60 -9.27 6.04
N SER A 30 -11.32 -9.43 7.15
CA SER A 30 -10.75 -9.84 8.44
C SER A 30 -10.08 -11.23 8.40
N ASP A 31 -10.51 -12.10 7.49
CA ASP A 31 -9.93 -13.43 7.24
C ASP A 31 -8.60 -13.40 6.48
N ALA A 32 -8.19 -12.25 5.95
CA ALA A 32 -6.94 -12.11 5.20
C ALA A 32 -5.69 -12.44 6.05
N LEU A 33 -5.73 -12.21 7.38
CA LEU A 33 -4.63 -12.63 8.27
C LEU A 33 -4.50 -14.15 8.38
N SER A 34 -5.60 -14.88 8.20
CA SER A 34 -5.64 -16.35 8.24
C SER A 34 -5.24 -16.97 6.91
N THR A 35 -5.10 -16.19 5.84
CA THR A 35 -4.70 -16.66 4.51
C THR A 35 -3.19 -16.55 4.32
N PRO A 36 -2.44 -17.66 4.23
CA PRO A 36 -1.01 -17.60 4.00
C PRO A 36 -0.65 -16.93 2.67
N GLY A 37 0.37 -16.08 2.70
CA GLY A 37 0.95 -15.48 1.49
C GLY A 37 0.20 -14.27 0.92
N VAL A 38 -0.78 -13.68 1.61
CA VAL A 38 -1.48 -12.46 1.15
C VAL A 38 -0.51 -11.34 0.77
N LEU A 39 0.52 -11.08 1.59
CA LEU A 39 1.54 -10.07 1.26
C LEU A 39 2.29 -10.39 -0.03
N GLY A 40 2.61 -11.67 -0.26
CA GLY A 40 3.25 -12.13 -1.49
C GLY A 40 2.35 -11.99 -2.71
N ARG A 41 1.04 -12.25 -2.57
CA ARG A 41 0.05 -12.04 -3.63
C ARG A 41 -0.06 -10.57 -4.02
N VAL A 42 -0.10 -9.67 -3.03
CA VAL A 42 -0.11 -8.22 -3.27
C VAL A 42 1.18 -7.78 -3.94
N ALA A 43 2.35 -8.10 -3.37
CA ALA A 43 3.63 -7.75 -3.97
C ALA A 43 3.76 -8.29 -5.40
N GLY A 44 3.31 -9.53 -5.63
CA GLY A 44 3.27 -10.15 -6.94
C GLY A 44 2.39 -9.42 -7.97
N ALA A 45 1.29 -8.78 -7.54
CA ALA A 45 0.43 -8.02 -8.45
C ALA A 45 1.14 -6.78 -9.04
N PHE A 46 2.00 -6.12 -8.25
CA PHE A 46 2.85 -5.03 -8.72
C PHE A 46 4.03 -5.56 -9.56
N ALA A 47 4.68 -6.64 -9.09
CA ALA A 47 5.80 -7.25 -9.79
C ALA A 47 5.45 -7.72 -11.20
N ARG A 48 4.28 -8.36 -11.39
CA ARG A 48 3.79 -8.80 -12.72
C ARG A 48 3.59 -7.65 -13.71
N ARG A 49 3.41 -6.42 -13.22
CA ARG A 49 3.25 -5.20 -14.05
C ARG A 49 4.56 -4.42 -14.21
N GLY A 50 5.67 -4.97 -13.69
CA GLY A 50 6.96 -4.28 -13.66
C GLY A 50 6.91 -2.98 -12.84
N VAL A 51 6.00 -2.90 -11.85
CA VAL A 51 5.84 -1.72 -10.98
C VAL A 51 6.66 -1.93 -9.72
N SER A 52 7.53 -0.96 -9.41
CA SER A 52 8.34 -0.99 -8.20
C SER A 52 7.55 -0.50 -6.98
N ILE A 53 7.50 -1.30 -5.93
CA ILE A 53 6.99 -0.87 -4.62
C ILE A 53 8.09 -0.06 -3.93
N LEU A 54 7.78 1.19 -3.61
CA LEU A 54 8.67 2.11 -2.88
C LEU A 54 8.52 1.95 -1.36
N GLN A 55 7.31 1.65 -0.90
CA GLN A 55 7.03 1.38 0.51
C GLN A 55 5.79 0.50 0.66
N LEU A 56 5.82 -0.37 1.66
CA LEU A 56 4.69 -1.17 2.10
C LEU A 56 4.42 -0.90 3.58
N LYS A 57 3.17 -0.62 3.94
CA LYS A 57 2.74 -0.52 5.35
C LYS A 57 1.55 -1.42 5.59
N VAL A 58 1.59 -2.16 6.69
CA VAL A 58 0.54 -3.09 7.11
C VAL A 58 0.02 -2.66 8.47
N SER A 59 -1.29 -2.65 8.66
CA SER A 59 -1.95 -2.53 9.96
C SER A 59 -2.83 -3.74 10.17
N ALA A 60 -2.53 -4.51 11.22
CA ALA A 60 -3.35 -5.65 11.65
C ALA A 60 -4.49 -5.25 12.62
N ALA A 61 -4.63 -3.96 12.94
CA ALA A 61 -5.79 -3.45 13.67
C ALA A 61 -7.00 -3.36 12.73
N GLU A 62 -8.18 -3.77 13.19
CA GLU A 62 -9.39 -3.74 12.37
C GLU A 62 -9.85 -2.30 12.03
N PRO A 63 -10.24 -2.03 10.77
CA PRO A 63 -10.15 -2.94 9.62
C PRO A 63 -8.70 -3.11 9.16
N LEU A 64 -8.35 -4.32 8.72
CA LEU A 64 -7.01 -4.64 8.21
C LEU A 64 -6.70 -3.75 7.01
N ARG A 65 -5.55 -3.06 7.07
CA ARG A 65 -5.17 -2.08 6.06
C ARG A 65 -3.79 -2.37 5.53
N LEU A 66 -3.65 -2.26 4.22
CA LEU A 66 -2.38 -2.26 3.54
C LEU A 66 -2.26 -0.96 2.73
N ILE A 67 -1.15 -0.25 2.91
CA ILE A 67 -0.78 0.90 2.08
C ILE A 67 0.40 0.48 1.24
N VAL A 68 0.21 0.46 -0.08
CA VAL A 68 1.30 0.25 -1.04
C VAL A 68 1.61 1.60 -1.68
N ILE A 69 2.86 2.04 -1.58
CA ILE A 69 3.33 3.22 -2.31
C ILE A 69 4.24 2.71 -3.42
N ALA A 70 3.89 3.00 -4.66
CA ALA A 70 4.54 2.43 -5.83
C ALA A 70 4.94 3.50 -6.84
N ASP A 71 6.03 3.25 -7.57
CA ASP A 71 6.50 4.12 -8.63
C ASP A 71 5.72 3.87 -9.92
N MET A 72 4.85 4.81 -10.26
CA MET A 72 3.98 4.74 -11.44
C MET A 72 4.49 5.60 -12.59
N ARG A 73 5.75 6.06 -12.56
CA ARG A 73 6.31 6.83 -13.67
C ARG A 73 6.21 6.04 -14.98
N GLY A 74 5.59 6.66 -15.98
CA GLY A 74 5.35 6.07 -17.30
C GLY A 74 4.24 5.00 -17.34
N ARG A 75 3.46 4.87 -16.26
CA ARG A 75 2.40 3.86 -16.07
C ARG A 75 1.13 4.47 -15.46
N GLU A 76 1.00 5.79 -15.52
CA GLU A 76 -0.09 6.52 -14.86
C GLU A 76 -1.46 6.19 -15.44
N GLY A 77 -1.54 5.82 -16.72
CA GLY A 77 -2.79 5.44 -17.38
C GLY A 77 -3.40 4.11 -16.91
N ILE A 78 -2.67 3.33 -16.11
CA ILE A 78 -3.15 2.06 -15.52
C ILE A 78 -3.89 2.31 -14.19
N VAL A 79 -3.78 3.53 -13.64
CA VAL A 79 -4.38 3.86 -12.36
C VAL A 79 -5.88 4.11 -12.53
N GLY A 80 -6.72 3.17 -12.06
CA GLY A 80 -8.18 3.29 -12.09
C GLY A 80 -8.90 2.24 -12.95
N GLU A 81 -8.16 1.35 -13.60
CA GLU A 81 -8.66 0.09 -14.19
C GLU A 81 -8.78 -1.00 -13.10
#